data_AF-A0A4S3JB44-F1
#
_entry.id   AF-A0A4S3JB44-F1
#
_cell.length_a   1.000
_cell.length_b   1.000
_cell.length_c   1.000
_cell.angle_alpha   90.00
_cell.angle_beta   90.00
_cell.angle_gamma   90.00
#
_symmetry.space_group_name_H-M   'P 1'
#
loop_
_entity.id
_entity.type
_entity.pdbx_description
1 polymer ?
#
loop_
_entity_poly.entity_id
_entity_poly.type
_entity_poly.pdbx_seq_one_letter_code
_entity_poly.pdbx_strand_id
1 'polypeptide(L)'
;MANSWYKKDALTITKGDTLRSYQATSSDSPATLERSFCGQCGSPIMLQNQTEYPDLVVITTGTMDGGSVQEWKPQMELYCRRKPGWLQTPDETKKFQGGLGQE
;
A
#
# COMPACT_ATOMS: atom_id res chain seq x y z
N MET A 1 2.07 1.12 -7.80
CA MET A 1 1.59 2.01 -6.71
C MET A 1 2.70 2.09 -5.68
N ALA A 2 3.05 3.28 -5.24
CA ALA A 2 3.96 3.50 -4.12
C ALA A 2 3.15 3.49 -2.81
N ASN A 3 3.63 2.73 -1.82
CA ASN A 3 2.90 2.44 -0.59
C ASN A 3 3.76 2.81 0.61
N SER A 4 3.19 3.56 1.55
CA SER A 4 3.82 3.96 2.81
C SER A 4 3.18 3.21 3.96
N TRP A 5 4.00 2.61 4.83
CA TRP A 5 3.54 1.76 5.92
C TRP A 5 3.59 2.52 7.23
N TYR A 6 2.50 2.52 7.97
CA TYR A 6 2.38 3.17 9.27
C TYR A 6 1.74 2.24 10.28
N LYS A 7 1.94 2.52 11.57
CA LYS A 7 1.10 1.90 12.61
C LYS A 7 -0.32 2.43 12.49
N LYS A 8 -1.29 1.56 12.73
CA LYS A 8 -2.72 1.89 12.63
C LYS A 8 -3.12 3.00 13.62
N ASP A 9 -2.52 3.02 14.81
CA ASP A 9 -2.76 4.04 15.83
C ASP A 9 -2.21 5.43 15.47
N ALA A 10 -1.30 5.53 14.51
CA ALA A 10 -0.78 6.79 13.98
C ALA A 10 -1.71 7.44 12.94
N LEU A 11 -2.77 6.76 12.51
CA LEU A 11 -3.73 7.27 11.54
C LEU A 11 -4.98 7.81 12.23
N THR A 12 -5.35 9.05 11.90
CA THR A 12 -6.65 9.65 12.28
C THR A 12 -7.39 10.12 11.04
N ILE A 13 -8.62 9.65 10.85
CA ILE A 13 -9.51 10.14 9.79
C ILE A 13 -10.24 11.37 10.34
N THR A 14 -9.89 12.55 9.84
CA THR A 14 -10.48 13.82 10.30
C THR A 14 -11.76 14.18 9.55
N LYS A 15 -11.86 13.78 8.27
CA LYS A 15 -13.00 13.97 7.37
C LYS A 15 -13.01 12.85 6.32
N GLY A 16 -14.16 12.47 5.78
CA GLY A 16 -14.25 11.46 4.71
C GLY A 16 -15.48 10.56 4.77
N ASP A 17 -16.68 11.15 4.74
CA ASP A 17 -17.96 10.42 4.62
C ASP A 17 -18.11 9.66 3.29
N THR A 18 -17.28 9.99 2.30
CA THR A 18 -17.17 9.30 1.01
C THR A 18 -16.24 8.09 1.02
N LEU A 19 -15.54 7.79 2.12
CA LEU A 19 -14.67 6.62 2.18
C LEU A 19 -15.50 5.33 2.04
N ARG A 20 -15.06 4.45 1.15
CA ARG A 20 -15.65 3.13 0.92
C ARG A 20 -14.56 2.08 1.02
N SER A 21 -14.93 0.88 1.48
CA SER A 21 -14.01 -0.25 1.63
C SER A 21 -14.56 -1.49 0.94
N TYR A 22 -13.66 -2.34 0.46
CA TYR A 22 -13.98 -3.69 0.00
C TYR A 22 -12.86 -4.65 0.39
N GLN A 23 -13.21 -5.93 0.53
CA GLN A 23 -12.25 -7.00 0.77
C GLN A 23 -11.74 -7.55 -0.56
N ALA A 24 -10.43 -7.73 -0.65
CA ALA A 24 -9.75 -8.33 -1.79
C ALA A 24 -8.98 -9.57 -1.31
N THR A 25 -9.24 -10.68 -1.97
CA THR A 25 -8.49 -11.93 -1.81
C THR A 25 -7.63 -12.17 -3.05
N SER A 26 -6.63 -13.04 -2.94
CA SER A 26 -5.77 -13.42 -4.06
C SER A 26 -5.57 -14.94 -4.04
N SER A 27 -5.38 -15.55 -5.21
CA SER A 27 -4.91 -16.94 -5.29
C SER A 27 -3.47 -17.09 -4.78
N ASP A 28 -2.69 -16.00 -4.80
CA ASP A 28 -1.26 -15.99 -4.44
C ASP A 28 -1.05 -15.82 -2.92
N SER A 29 -2.08 -15.49 -2.15
CA SER A 29 -1.98 -15.25 -0.70
C SER A 29 -3.26 -15.61 0.03
N PRO A 30 -3.19 -16.32 1.17
CA PRO A 30 -4.36 -16.54 2.02
C PRO A 30 -4.84 -15.27 2.73
N ALA A 31 -4.05 -14.19 2.72
CA ALA A 31 -4.39 -12.95 3.40
C ALA A 31 -5.56 -12.22 2.72
N THR A 32 -6.52 -11.77 3.53
CA THR A 32 -7.59 -10.88 3.10
C THR A 32 -7.14 -9.43 3.29
N LEU A 33 -7.10 -8.69 2.18
CA LEU A 33 -6.75 -7.28 2.17
C LEU A 33 -8.01 -6.43 2.17
N GLU A 34 -8.19 -5.60 3.18
CA GLU A 34 -9.19 -4.54 3.15
C GLU A 34 -8.61 -3.34 2.42
N ARG A 35 -9.28 -2.88 1.36
CA ARG A 35 -8.87 -1.73 0.55
C ARG A 35 -9.91 -0.65 0.70
N SER A 36 -9.48 0.56 1.05
CA SER A 36 -10.36 1.72 1.13
C SER A 36 -9.99 2.79 0.11
N PHE A 37 -11.01 3.40 -0.46
CA PHE A 37 -10.91 4.39 -1.53
C PHE A 37 -11.96 5.48 -1.36
N CYS A 38 -11.73 6.64 -1.98
CA CYS A 38 -12.73 7.70 -2.03
C CYS A 38 -13.84 7.32 -3.01
N GLY A 39 -15.06 7.14 -2.53
CA GLY A 39 -16.22 6.76 -3.34
C GLY A 39 -16.65 7.82 -4.37
N GLN A 40 -16.15 9.06 -4.26
CA GLN A 40 -16.47 10.13 -5.19
C GLN A 40 -15.48 10.21 -6.37
N CYS A 41 -14.18 10.07 -6.13
CA CYS A 41 -13.15 10.20 -7.17
C CYS A 41 -12.41 8.89 -7.51
N GLY A 42 -12.67 7.81 -6.79
CA GLY A 42 -12.04 6.51 -7.01
C GLY A 42 -10.60 6.39 -6.50
N SER A 43 -10.04 7.44 -5.87
CA SER A 43 -8.65 7.42 -5.42
C SER A 43 -8.44 6.38 -4.30
N PRO A 44 -7.47 5.46 -4.43
CA PRO A 44 -7.13 4.50 -3.38
C PRO A 44 -6.43 5.22 -2.23
N ILE A 45 -6.97 5.13 -1.02
CA ILE A 45 -6.46 5.86 0.15
C ILE A 45 -5.61 4.95 1.02
N MET A 46 -6.16 3.80 1.40
CA MET A 46 -5.52 2.92 2.38
C MET A 46 -5.76 1.45 2.08
N LEU A 47 -4.86 0.62 2.60
CA LEU A 47 -4.92 -0.82 2.58
C LEU A 47 -4.55 -1.38 3.95
N GLN A 48 -5.25 -2.43 4.38
CA GLN A 48 -5.00 -3.13 5.63
C GLN A 48 -4.97 -4.63 5.38
N ASN A 49 -3.97 -5.32 5.90
CA ASN A 49 -3.94 -6.78 5.96
C ASN A 49 -4.38 -7.18 7.36
N GLN A 50 -5.67 -7.49 7.53
CA GLN A 50 -6.23 -7.79 8.85
C GLN A 50 -5.73 -9.13 9.42
N THR A 51 -5.15 -10.01 8.58
CA THR A 51 -4.73 -11.35 8.97
C THR A 51 -3.27 -11.39 9.43
N GLU A 52 -2.34 -10.87 8.63
CA GLU A 52 -0.91 -10.99 8.88
C GLU A 52 -0.32 -9.76 9.58
N TYR A 53 -0.88 -8.58 9.32
CA TYR A 53 -0.35 -7.30 9.81
C TYR A 53 -1.47 -6.41 10.39
N PRO A 54 -2.22 -6.87 11.41
CA PRO A 54 -3.43 -6.19 11.90
C PRO A 54 -3.16 -4.79 12.48
N ASP A 55 -1.94 -4.55 12.96
CA ASP A 55 -1.52 -3.29 13.57
C ASP A 55 -0.95 -2.28 12.57
N LEU A 56 -0.87 -2.65 11.28
CA LEU A 56 -0.34 -1.79 10.23
C LEU A 56 -1.44 -1.29 9.30
N VAL A 57 -1.24 -0.08 8.82
CA VAL A 57 -2.02 0.51 7.73
C VAL A 57 -1.06 0.99 6.65
N VAL A 58 -1.39 0.66 5.41
CA VAL A 58 -0.68 1.11 4.24
C VAL A 58 -1.43 2.29 3.64
N ILE A 59 -0.76 3.43 3.50
CA ILE A 59 -1.28 4.62 2.83
C ILE A 59 -0.69 4.70 1.42
N THR A 60 -1.53 4.98 0.44
CA THR A 60 -1.05 5.23 -0.93
C THR A 60 -0.20 6.50 -0.95
N THR A 61 1.09 6.39 -1.25
CA THR A 61 2.01 7.54 -1.18
C THR A 61 1.56 8.69 -2.08
N GLY A 62 0.96 8.39 -3.23
CA GLY A 62 0.48 9.41 -4.18
C GLY A 62 -0.71 10.25 -3.69
N THR A 63 -1.32 9.91 -2.56
CA THR A 63 -2.39 10.72 -1.93
C THR A 63 -1.90 11.55 -0.75
N MET A 64 -0.59 11.52 -0.44
CA MET A 64 0.02 12.33 0.60
C MET A 64 0.45 13.69 0.03
N ASP A 65 0.32 14.73 0.83
CA ASP A 65 0.75 16.09 0.52
C ASP A 65 1.97 16.50 1.36
N GLY A 66 2.50 17.71 1.10
CA GLY A 66 3.61 18.30 1.85
C GLY A 66 5.01 17.89 1.38
N GLY A 67 6.02 18.43 2.06
CA GLY A 67 7.44 18.23 1.70
C GLY A 67 7.94 16.80 1.90
N SER A 68 7.30 16.03 2.79
CA SER A 68 7.70 14.65 3.09
C SER A 68 7.59 13.73 1.87
N VAL A 69 6.68 14.00 0.92
CA VAL A 69 6.57 13.20 -0.31
C VAL A 69 7.77 13.38 -1.24
N GLN A 70 8.44 14.55 -1.19
CA GLN A 70 9.62 14.84 -2.01
C GLN A 70 10.87 14.10 -1.51
N GLU A 71 10.92 13.86 -0.21
CA GLU A 71 12.01 13.13 0.45
C GLU A 71 11.74 11.62 0.53
N TRP A 72 10.47 11.22 0.32
CA TRP A 72 10.07 9.82 0.37
C TRP A 72 10.74 9.01 -0.76
N LYS A 73 11.36 7.90 -0.40
CA LYS A 73 11.95 6.94 -1.33
C LYS A 73 11.46 5.53 -1.00
N PRO A 74 11.13 4.71 -2.02
CA PRO A 74 10.78 3.32 -1.78
C PRO A 74 12.00 2.58 -1.23
N GLN A 75 11.79 1.80 -0.17
CA GLN A 75 12.85 0.97 0.43
C GLN A 75 12.79 -0.49 -0.06
N MET A 76 11.65 -0.90 -0.62
CA MET A 76 11.42 -2.25 -1.12
C MET A 76 10.43 -2.27 -2.29
N GLU A 77 10.52 -3.33 -3.07
CA GLU A 77 9.62 -3.66 -4.18
C GLU A 77 9.09 -5.08 -4.00
N LEU A 78 7.77 -5.22 -4.07
CA LEU A 78 7.07 -6.50 -3.95
C LEU A 78 6.55 -6.93 -5.32
N TYR A 79 6.39 -8.25 -5.50
CA TYR A 79 5.91 -8.85 -6.74
C TYR A 79 6.77 -8.56 -7.97
N CYS A 80 8.10 -8.48 -7.81
CA CYS A 80 9.05 -8.19 -8.88
C CYS A 80 9.00 -9.21 -10.03
N ARG A 81 8.48 -10.43 -9.79
CA ARG A 81 8.27 -11.45 -10.83
C ARG A 81 7.36 -10.98 -11.97
N ARG A 82 6.53 -9.96 -11.71
CA ARG A 82 5.62 -9.32 -12.68
C ARG A 82 6.04 -7.89 -13.04
N LYS A 83 7.24 -7.44 -12.65
CA LYS A 83 7.72 -6.09 -12.92
C LYS A 83 7.96 -5.94 -14.43
N PRO A 84 7.32 -4.98 -15.11
CA PRO A 84 7.58 -4.77 -16.53
C PRO A 84 8.97 -4.15 -16.73
N GLY A 85 9.68 -4.57 -17.79
CA GLY A 85 11.07 -4.15 -18.04
C GLY A 85 11.27 -2.65 -18.27
N TRP A 86 10.22 -1.91 -18.62
CA TRP A 86 10.28 -0.46 -18.79
C TRP A 86 10.22 0.32 -17.47
N LEU A 87 9.76 -0.30 -16.36
CA LEU A 87 9.61 0.38 -15.08
C LEU A 87 10.93 0.40 -14.32
N GLN A 88 11.54 1.58 -14.24
CA GLN A 88 12.74 1.81 -13.45
C GLN A 88 12.39 2.25 -12.02
N THR A 89 13.18 1.81 -11.05
CA THR A 89 13.06 2.12 -9.62
C THR A 89 14.47 2.28 -9.04
N PRO A 90 14.64 2.92 -7.86
CA PRO A 90 15.96 3.03 -7.23
C PRO A 90 16.62 1.66 -7.04
N ASP A 91 17.93 1.58 -7.29
CA ASP A 91 18.67 0.32 -7.25
C ASP A 91 18.76 -0.25 -5.82
N GLU A 92 18.76 0.63 -4.81
CA GLU A 92 18.92 0.29 -3.40
C GLU A 92 17.69 -0.38 -2.78
N THR A 93 16.58 -0.45 -3.52
CA THR A 93 15.37 -1.14 -3.06
C THR A 93 15.64 -2.64 -2.86
N LYS A 94 15.15 -3.18 -1.75
CA LYS A 94 15.07 -4.64 -1.57
C LYS A 94 13.98 -5.20 -2.49
N LYS A 95 14.32 -6.17 -3.34
CA LYS A 95 13.43 -6.70 -4.38
C LYS A 95 12.93 -8.09 -3.98
N PHE A 96 11.62 -8.28 -3.94
CA PHE A 96 10.96 -9.54 -3.61
C PHE A 96 10.12 -10.03 -4.79
N GLN A 97 10.17 -11.33 -5.07
CA GLN A 97 9.41 -11.92 -6.19
C GLN A 97 7.92 -12.05 -5.88
N GLY A 98 7.56 -12.26 -4.60
CA GLY A 98 6.20 -12.31 -4.07
C GLY A 98 5.85 -11.16 -3.12
N GLY A 99 4.81 -11.38 -2.29
CA GLY A 99 4.50 -10.53 -1.15
C GLY A 99 5.51 -10.69 -0.01
N LEU A 100 5.37 -9.89 1.06
CA LEU A 100 6.21 -10.06 2.25
C LEU A 100 5.97 -11.44 2.88
N GLY A 101 7.04 -12.17 3.19
CA GLY A 101 6.97 -13.53 3.73
C GLY A 101 6.63 -14.63 2.71
N GLN A 102 6.55 -14.28 1.42
CA GLN A 102 6.32 -15.22 0.32
C GLN A 102 7.61 -15.33 -0.51
N GLU A 103 8.01 -16.55 -0.87
CA GLU A 103 9.16 -16.82 -1.75
C GLU A 103 8.95 -16.26 -3.17
#